data_AF-A0A9X2MTI9-F1
#
_entry.id   AF-A0A9X2MTI9-F1
#
_cell.length_a   1.000
_cell.length_b   1.000
_cell.length_c   1.000
_cell.angle_alpha   90.00
_cell.angle_beta   90.00
_cell.angle_gamma   90.00
#
_symmetry.space_group_name_H-M   'P 1'
#
loop_
_entity.id
_entity.type
_entity.pdbx_description
1 polymer ?
#
loop_
_entity_poly.entity_id
_entity_poly.type
_entity_poly.pdbx_seq_one_letter_code
_entity_poly.pdbx_strand_id
1 'polypeptide(L)'
;MMKMIIIHKGKGLWKTVRYISLLLFIVLLLTGCGAAESGGQEEASKHVAGEAASVESAGDPLGHIEAAPIDDPAAAAEEMTSLIKTFKAAVESDNRDDAIAQAERMASIWKSLSQGMPEEQSDRLNQMNADLGGLLEAVHAESWDKARLVDLDYSLYQGFRDVKTVLQIS
;
A
#
# COMPACT_ATOMS: atom_id res chain seq x y z
N MET A 1 -25.85 54.36 -8.55
CA MET A 1 -25.45 53.16 -7.77
C MET A 1 -25.65 51.94 -8.67
N MET A 2 -24.57 51.41 -9.21
CA MET A 2 -24.56 50.30 -10.16
C MET A 2 -24.28 49.01 -9.38
N LYS A 3 -25.19 48.04 -9.44
CA LYS A 3 -25.02 46.72 -8.83
C LYS A 3 -25.18 45.69 -9.93
N MET A 4 -24.04 45.18 -10.40
CA MET A 4 -23.90 44.14 -11.40
C MET A 4 -23.34 42.92 -10.66
N ILE A 5 -24.13 41.86 -10.51
CA ILE A 5 -23.66 40.58 -9.95
C ILE A 5 -24.18 39.42 -10.82
N ILE A 6 -23.32 39.05 -11.76
CA ILE A 6 -22.85 37.70 -12.14
C ILE A 6 -23.85 36.54 -12.05
N ILE A 7 -24.18 36.01 -13.23
CA ILE A 7 -24.89 34.74 -13.49
C ILE A 7 -23.96 33.57 -13.19
N HIS A 8 -24.37 32.67 -12.28
CA HIS A 8 -23.63 31.46 -11.94
C HIS A 8 -23.77 30.40 -13.05
N LYS A 9 -22.63 30.00 -13.59
CA LYS A 9 -22.42 28.97 -14.61
C LYS A 9 -22.22 27.61 -13.92
N GLY A 10 -22.62 26.52 -14.58
CA GLY A 10 -21.93 25.23 -14.44
C GLY A 10 -22.73 24.06 -13.86
N LYS A 11 -23.46 23.37 -14.74
CA LYS A 11 -24.14 22.08 -14.52
C LYS A 11 -23.13 20.98 -14.16
N GLY A 12 -23.21 20.41 -12.96
CA GLY A 12 -22.48 19.20 -12.56
C GLY A 12 -23.37 17.96 -12.68
N LEU A 13 -23.40 17.31 -13.85
CA LEU A 13 -24.19 16.08 -14.04
C LEU A 13 -23.56 15.12 -15.08
N TRP A 14 -22.25 14.89 -15.04
CA TRP A 14 -21.53 14.11 -16.07
C TRP A 14 -20.64 13.00 -15.48
N LYS A 15 -21.05 12.36 -14.37
CA LYS A 15 -20.29 11.25 -13.75
C LYS A 15 -21.04 9.92 -13.61
N THR A 16 -22.22 9.77 -14.22
CA THR A 16 -23.03 8.54 -14.11
C THR A 16 -23.06 7.69 -15.39
N VAL A 17 -22.23 7.97 -16.39
CA VAL A 17 -22.18 7.20 -17.65
C VAL A 17 -20.81 6.56 -17.82
N ARG A 18 -20.46 5.60 -16.95
CA ARG A 18 -19.27 4.74 -17.15
C ARG A 18 -19.21 3.46 -16.31
N TYR A 19 -20.31 3.04 -15.69
CA TYR A 19 -20.33 1.87 -14.80
C TYR A 19 -21.29 0.73 -15.21
N ILE A 20 -21.88 0.78 -16.40
CA ILE A 20 -22.91 -0.21 -16.82
C ILE A 20 -22.42 -1.19 -17.92
N SER A 21 -21.18 -1.06 -18.42
CA SER A 21 -20.72 -1.83 -19.60
C SER A 21 -19.70 -2.95 -19.33
N LEU A 22 -19.43 -3.32 -18.08
CA LEU A 22 -18.40 -4.33 -17.73
C LEU A 22 -18.92 -5.53 -16.91
N LEU A 23 -20.24 -5.74 -16.85
CA LEU A 23 -20.85 -6.84 -16.07
C LEU A 23 -21.48 -7.95 -16.93
N LEU A 24 -21.28 -7.93 -18.26
CA LEU A 24 -21.98 -8.81 -19.20
C LEU A 24 -21.05 -9.73 -20.03
N PHE A 25 -19.85 -10.04 -19.52
CA PHE A 25 -18.91 -10.94 -20.20
C PHE A 25 -18.56 -12.24 -19.42
N ILE A 26 -19.02 -12.39 -18.18
CA ILE A 26 -18.60 -13.52 -17.31
C ILE A 26 -19.56 -14.73 -17.38
N VAL A 27 -20.75 -14.59 -17.99
CA VAL A 27 -21.81 -15.63 -17.92
C VAL A 27 -21.69 -16.72 -19.00
N LEU A 28 -20.77 -16.60 -19.98
CA LEU A 28 -20.77 -17.44 -21.19
C LEU A 28 -19.71 -18.57 -21.23
N LEU A 29 -18.93 -18.78 -20.17
CA LEU A 29 -17.84 -19.78 -20.16
C LEU A 29 -18.09 -21.06 -19.32
N LEU A 30 -19.29 -21.25 -18.75
CA LEU A 30 -19.58 -22.41 -17.89
C LEU A 30 -20.51 -23.46 -18.51
N THR A 31 -20.74 -23.43 -19.83
CA THR A 31 -21.59 -24.43 -20.51
C THR A 31 -20.76 -25.32 -21.45
N GLY A 32 -20.10 -26.31 -20.86
CA GLY A 32 -19.54 -27.48 -21.56
C GLY A 32 -19.44 -28.62 -20.55
N CYS A 33 -20.50 -29.40 -20.34
CA CYS A 33 -20.87 -30.61 -21.09
C CYS A 33 -19.81 -31.74 -20.96
N GLY A 34 -20.17 -32.74 -20.17
CA GLY A 34 -19.45 -34.01 -20.02
C GLY A 34 -20.25 -34.94 -19.11
N ALA A 35 -21.22 -35.63 -19.70
CA ALA A 35 -22.05 -36.63 -19.06
C ALA A 35 -21.30 -37.96 -18.87
N ALA A 36 -21.45 -38.58 -17.70
CA ALA A 36 -21.49 -40.04 -17.54
C ALA A 36 -22.08 -40.39 -16.16
N GLU A 37 -23.13 -41.20 -16.21
CA GLU A 37 -23.89 -41.81 -15.13
C GLU A 37 -23.10 -42.81 -14.27
N SER A 38 -23.51 -42.96 -13.00
CA SER A 38 -23.81 -44.23 -12.32
C SER A 38 -23.28 -44.30 -10.87
N GLY A 39 -24.23 -44.30 -9.93
CA GLY A 39 -24.26 -45.26 -8.82
C GLY A 39 -23.34 -45.02 -7.61
N GLY A 40 -23.96 -44.74 -6.46
CA GLY A 40 -23.63 -45.44 -5.22
C GLY A 40 -22.73 -44.73 -4.19
N GLN A 41 -23.39 -44.32 -3.11
CA GLN A 41 -23.05 -44.69 -1.72
C GLN A 41 -21.84 -44.03 -1.01
N GLU A 42 -22.23 -43.26 0.02
CA GLU A 42 -21.62 -43.07 1.36
C GLU A 42 -20.12 -42.82 1.58
N GLU A 43 -19.91 -41.76 2.37
CA GLU A 43 -18.95 -41.60 3.46
C GLU A 43 -17.48 -41.24 3.18
N ALA A 44 -17.00 -40.37 4.07
CA ALA A 44 -15.62 -39.94 4.30
C ALA A 44 -15.00 -38.97 3.28
N SER A 45 -15.47 -37.71 3.28
CA SER A 45 -14.68 -36.57 2.83
C SER A 45 -13.46 -36.39 3.73
N LYS A 46 -12.39 -37.08 3.33
CA LYS A 46 -11.00 -36.79 3.65
C LYS A 46 -10.70 -35.35 3.20
N HIS A 47 -10.66 -34.43 4.16
CA HIS A 47 -10.16 -33.08 3.98
C HIS A 47 -8.64 -33.20 3.73
N VAL A 48 -8.24 -33.34 2.46
CA VAL A 48 -6.85 -33.12 2.04
C VAL A 48 -6.61 -31.63 2.19
N ALA A 49 -5.96 -31.29 3.30
CA ALA A 49 -5.28 -30.02 3.47
C ALA A 49 -4.28 -29.90 2.31
N GLY A 50 -4.65 -29.11 1.31
CA GLY A 50 -3.71 -28.55 0.35
C GLY A 50 -2.78 -27.65 1.14
N GLU A 51 -1.62 -28.21 1.44
CA GLU A 51 -0.31 -27.56 1.50
C GLU A 51 -0.42 -26.04 1.48
N ALA A 52 -0.46 -25.46 2.69
CA ALA A 52 -0.04 -24.08 2.87
C ALA A 52 1.40 -24.05 2.34
N ALA A 53 1.56 -23.55 1.12
CA ALA A 53 2.85 -23.13 0.63
C ALA A 53 3.41 -22.21 1.70
N SER A 54 4.34 -22.75 2.49
CA SER A 54 5.21 -21.94 3.32
C SER A 54 5.88 -21.00 2.35
N VAL A 55 5.36 -19.78 2.29
CA VAL A 55 6.10 -18.64 1.80
C VAL A 55 7.32 -18.63 2.70
N GLU A 56 8.42 -19.14 2.14
CA GLU A 56 9.76 -18.99 2.67
C GLU A 56 9.87 -17.50 2.98
N SER A 57 9.84 -17.19 4.28
CA SER A 57 9.87 -15.82 4.76
C SER A 57 11.21 -15.28 4.32
N ALA A 58 11.21 -14.53 3.21
CA ALA A 58 12.12 -13.42 3.06
C ALA A 58 12.12 -12.73 4.43
N GLY A 59 13.28 -12.70 5.09
CA GLY A 59 13.38 -12.22 6.47
C GLY A 59 12.69 -10.86 6.60
N ASP A 60 12.11 -10.58 7.77
CA ASP A 60 11.45 -9.30 8.05
C ASP A 60 12.32 -8.13 7.55
N PRO A 61 11.96 -7.46 6.44
CA PRO A 61 12.85 -6.50 5.79
C PRO A 61 13.12 -5.28 6.69
N LEU A 62 12.20 -4.96 7.60
CA LEU A 62 12.38 -3.92 8.63
C LEU A 62 13.26 -4.37 9.80
N GLY A 63 13.38 -5.67 10.01
CA GLY A 63 14.11 -6.28 11.11
C GLY A 63 15.60 -5.96 11.05
N HIS A 64 16.13 -5.79 9.83
CA HIS A 64 17.53 -5.46 9.57
C HIS A 64 17.85 -3.95 9.63
N ILE A 65 16.84 -3.09 9.62
CA ILE A 65 17.04 -1.63 9.66
C ILE A 65 17.19 -1.17 11.11
N GLU A 66 18.26 -0.45 11.42
CA GLU A 66 18.42 0.17 12.75
C GLU A 66 17.55 1.42 12.89
N ALA A 67 17.04 1.64 14.10
CA ALA A 67 16.27 2.84 14.42
C ALA A 67 17.19 4.07 14.36
N ALA A 68 16.76 5.12 13.68
CA ALA A 68 17.45 6.40 13.66
C ALA A 68 17.51 7.02 15.07
N PRO A 69 18.66 7.59 15.50
CA PRO A 69 18.67 8.44 16.66
C PRO A 69 17.87 9.72 16.35
N ILE A 70 16.75 9.93 17.06
CA ILE A 70 15.88 11.10 16.90
C ILE A 70 15.80 11.85 18.22
N ASP A 71 16.34 13.07 18.25
CA ASP A 71 16.20 13.98 19.38
C ASP A 71 14.94 14.86 19.27
N ASP A 72 14.48 15.14 18.04
CA ASP A 72 13.29 15.92 17.74
C ASP A 72 12.32 15.16 16.82
N PRO A 73 11.25 14.56 17.39
CA PRO A 73 10.26 13.82 16.61
C PRO A 73 9.59 14.65 15.50
N ALA A 74 9.48 15.97 15.70
CA ALA A 74 8.86 16.86 14.72
C ALA A 74 9.72 17.02 13.45
N ALA A 75 11.00 17.35 13.60
CA ALA A 75 11.93 17.40 12.49
C ALA A 75 12.01 16.05 11.76
N ALA A 76 12.01 14.93 12.49
CA ALA A 76 12.05 13.60 11.87
C ALA A 76 10.77 13.28 11.08
N ALA A 77 9.59 13.74 11.52
CA ALA A 77 8.37 13.59 10.75
C ALA A 77 8.34 14.46 9.49
N GLU A 78 8.89 15.67 9.55
CA GLU A 78 9.08 16.51 8.37
C GLU A 78 10.07 15.87 7.38
N GLU A 79 11.16 15.28 7.88
CA GLU A 79 12.11 14.52 7.08
C GLU A 79 11.41 13.32 6.39
N MET A 80 10.67 12.51 7.13
CA MET A 80 9.86 11.40 6.58
C MET A 80 8.92 11.88 5.47
N THR A 81 8.22 13.00 5.70
CA THR A 81 7.33 13.60 4.70
C THR A 81 8.09 14.05 3.46
N SER A 82 9.30 14.61 3.63
CA SER A 82 10.14 15.02 2.51
C SER A 82 10.60 13.82 1.70
N LEU A 83 11.08 12.75 2.36
CA LEU A 83 11.53 11.53 1.73
C LEU A 83 10.41 10.88 0.90
N ILE A 84 9.21 10.74 1.45
CA ILE A 84 8.04 10.23 0.69
C ILE A 84 7.81 11.09 -0.57
N LYS A 85 7.85 12.42 -0.46
CA LYS A 85 7.64 13.30 -1.63
C LYS A 85 8.72 13.16 -2.70
N THR A 86 9.97 12.92 -2.32
CA THR A 86 11.10 12.83 -3.25
C THR A 86 11.32 11.42 -3.79
N PHE A 87 10.82 10.40 -3.10
CA PHE A 87 11.02 9.00 -3.46
C PHE A 87 10.49 8.69 -4.86
N LYS A 88 9.27 9.12 -5.16
CA LYS A 88 8.69 8.96 -6.51
C LYS A 88 9.59 9.53 -7.61
N ALA A 89 10.21 10.70 -7.38
CA ALA A 89 11.08 11.31 -8.38
C ALA A 89 12.34 10.48 -8.63
N ALA A 90 12.89 9.84 -7.59
CA ALA A 90 14.00 8.90 -7.72
C ALA A 90 13.60 7.68 -8.56
N VAL A 91 12.41 7.12 -8.31
CA VAL A 91 11.84 5.99 -9.09
C VAL A 91 11.60 6.37 -10.55
N GLU A 92 11.01 7.54 -10.81
CA GLU A 92 10.71 8.00 -12.17
C GLU A 92 11.99 8.28 -12.98
N SER A 93 13.08 8.67 -12.30
CA SER A 93 14.37 9.03 -12.94
C SER A 93 15.33 7.84 -13.11
N ASP A 94 14.90 6.61 -12.84
CA ASP A 94 15.77 5.43 -12.84
C ASP A 94 16.95 5.49 -11.85
N ASN A 95 16.86 6.33 -10.81
CA ASN A 95 17.91 6.46 -9.80
C ASN A 95 17.68 5.48 -8.65
N ARG A 96 18.10 4.24 -8.87
CA ARG A 96 17.83 3.13 -7.94
C ARG A 96 18.57 3.25 -6.60
N ASP A 97 19.83 3.67 -6.62
CA ASP A 97 20.62 3.83 -5.38
C ASP A 97 19.98 4.88 -4.46
N ASP A 98 19.49 5.98 -5.04
CA ASP A 98 18.80 7.04 -4.29
C ASP A 98 17.44 6.55 -3.76
N ALA A 99 16.66 5.80 -4.56
CA ALA A 99 15.41 5.21 -4.10
C ALA A 99 15.63 4.24 -2.92
N ILE A 100 16.68 3.42 -2.98
CA ILE A 100 17.07 2.51 -1.90
C ILE A 100 17.42 3.31 -0.63
N ALA A 101 18.33 4.27 -0.74
CA ALA A 101 18.75 5.09 0.39
C ALA A 101 17.57 5.82 1.05
N GLN A 102 16.64 6.36 0.24
CA GLN A 102 15.43 7.00 0.74
C GLN A 102 14.51 5.99 1.46
N ALA A 103 14.31 4.79 0.91
CA ALA A 103 13.48 3.74 1.53
C ALA A 103 14.04 3.27 2.88
N GLU A 104 15.35 3.01 2.95
CA GLU A 104 16.02 2.63 4.20
C GLU A 104 15.96 3.75 5.23
N ARG A 105 16.15 5.01 4.82
CA ARG A 105 16.04 6.15 5.71
C ARG A 105 14.61 6.32 6.24
N MET A 106 13.60 6.15 5.39
CA MET A 106 12.19 6.15 5.80
C MET A 106 11.92 5.07 6.84
N ALA A 107 12.39 3.84 6.62
CA ALA A 107 12.22 2.75 7.57
C ALA A 107 12.92 3.01 8.91
N SER A 108 14.13 3.58 8.88
CA SER A 108 14.91 3.91 10.08
C SER A 108 14.24 5.00 10.94
N ILE A 109 13.72 6.05 10.31
CA ILE A 109 12.95 7.11 10.98
C ILE A 109 11.66 6.52 11.55
N TRP A 110 10.91 5.76 10.75
CA TRP A 110 9.66 5.15 11.16
C TRP A 110 9.83 4.24 12.37
N LYS A 111 10.86 3.39 12.38
CA LYS A 111 11.17 2.49 13.51
C LYS A 111 11.43 3.23 14.82
N SER A 112 11.79 4.51 14.74
CA SER A 112 12.04 5.38 15.89
C SER A 112 10.78 6.14 16.30
N LEU A 113 10.06 6.72 15.33
CA LEU A 113 8.79 7.43 15.57
C LEU A 113 7.66 6.51 16.07
N SER A 114 7.68 5.24 15.67
CA SER A 114 6.69 4.24 16.10
C SER A 114 6.95 3.69 17.51
N GLN A 115 8.13 3.94 18.09
CA GLN A 115 8.43 3.52 19.45
C GLN A 115 7.54 4.26 20.44
N GLY A 116 6.80 3.50 21.24
CA GLY A 116 5.91 4.07 22.25
C GLY A 116 4.58 4.59 21.71
N MET A 117 4.23 4.30 20.45
CA MET A 117 2.85 4.50 20.01
C MET A 117 1.88 3.62 20.81
N PRO A 118 0.68 4.13 21.14
CA PRO A 118 -0.30 3.37 21.91
C PRO A 118 -0.82 2.17 21.11
N GLU A 119 -1.13 1.08 21.81
CA GLU A 119 -1.66 -0.16 21.22
C GLU A 119 -2.96 0.06 20.43
N GLU A 120 -3.75 1.08 20.78
CA GLU A 120 -4.95 1.49 20.04
C GLU A 120 -4.67 1.85 18.57
N GLN A 121 -3.41 2.11 18.22
CA GLN A 121 -2.96 2.41 16.86
C GLN A 121 -2.27 1.21 16.19
N SER A 122 -2.37 0.00 16.76
CA SER A 122 -1.72 -1.22 16.27
C SER A 122 -1.98 -1.48 14.78
N ASP A 123 -3.21 -1.27 14.31
CA ASP A 123 -3.56 -1.50 12.91
C ASP A 123 -2.82 -0.54 11.99
N ARG A 124 -2.70 0.73 12.38
CA ARG A 124 -1.96 1.75 11.61
C ARG A 124 -0.46 1.45 11.63
N LEU A 125 0.06 1.06 12.79
CA LEU A 125 1.46 0.64 12.95
C LEU A 125 1.79 -0.53 12.04
N ASN A 126 0.95 -1.58 12.06
CA ASN A 126 1.13 -2.78 11.25
C ASN A 126 1.03 -2.46 9.76
N GLN A 127 0.09 -1.61 9.34
CA GLN A 127 -0.02 -1.19 7.95
C GLN A 127 1.23 -0.44 7.49
N MET A 128 1.72 0.53 8.28
CA MET A 128 2.95 1.25 7.94
C MET A 128 4.18 0.34 7.91
N ASN A 129 4.29 -0.60 8.83
CA ASN A 129 5.36 -1.61 8.82
C ASN A 129 5.30 -2.47 7.56
N ALA A 130 4.09 -2.91 7.18
CA ALA A 130 3.88 -3.71 5.98
C ALA A 130 4.21 -2.92 4.70
N ASP A 131 3.77 -1.66 4.61
CA ASP A 131 4.03 -0.81 3.45
C ASP A 131 5.53 -0.50 3.30
N LEU A 132 6.22 -0.17 4.39
CA LEU A 132 7.67 0.04 4.38
C LEU A 132 8.43 -1.24 4.07
N GLY A 133 7.94 -2.39 4.55
CA GLY A 133 8.55 -3.68 4.27
C GLY A 133 8.45 -4.03 2.81
N GLY A 134 7.23 -3.89 2.26
CA GLY A 134 6.97 -4.06 0.84
C GLY A 134 7.77 -3.08 -0.03
N LEU A 135 8.03 -1.85 0.45
CA LEU A 135 8.87 -0.88 -0.24
C LEU A 135 10.33 -1.34 -0.28
N LEU A 136 10.90 -1.72 0.87
CA LEU A 136 12.29 -2.21 0.97
C LEU A 136 12.53 -3.44 0.09
N GLU A 137 11.60 -4.39 0.10
CA GLU A 137 11.66 -5.55 -0.80
C GLU A 137 11.62 -5.13 -2.27
N ALA A 138 10.72 -4.21 -2.63
CA ALA A 138 10.52 -3.79 -4.01
C ALA A 138 11.71 -3.00 -4.58
N VAL A 139 12.38 -2.16 -3.78
CA VAL A 139 13.57 -1.41 -4.25
C VAL A 139 14.80 -2.32 -4.38
N HIS A 140 14.88 -3.40 -3.60
CA HIS A 140 15.96 -4.40 -3.66
C HIS A 140 15.70 -5.53 -4.66
N ALA A 141 14.48 -5.67 -5.20
CA ALA A 141 14.14 -6.70 -6.17
C ALA A 141 14.95 -6.59 -7.46
N GLU A 142 15.51 -7.69 -7.98
CA GLU A 142 16.38 -7.69 -9.18
C GLU A 142 15.78 -6.88 -10.35
N SER A 143 14.51 -7.13 -10.67
CA SER A 143 13.70 -6.31 -11.58
C SER A 143 12.76 -5.39 -10.80
N TRP A 144 13.01 -4.07 -10.86
CA TRP A 144 12.17 -3.11 -10.14
C TRP A 144 10.85 -2.83 -10.86
N ASP A 145 9.74 -3.02 -10.15
CA ASP A 145 8.41 -2.69 -10.63
C ASP A 145 8.06 -1.25 -10.20
N LYS A 146 8.25 -0.31 -11.12
CA LYS A 146 7.96 1.12 -10.87
C LYS A 146 6.50 1.37 -10.49
N ALA A 147 5.55 0.61 -11.05
CA ALA A 147 4.14 0.80 -10.73
C ALA A 147 3.87 0.42 -9.27
N ARG A 148 4.38 -0.74 -8.84
CA ARG A 148 4.32 -1.17 -7.44
C ARG A 148 4.99 -0.17 -6.50
N LEU A 149 6.16 0.36 -6.86
CA LEU A 149 6.87 1.35 -6.04
C LEU A 149 6.07 2.66 -5.87
N VAL A 150 5.40 3.12 -6.93
CA VAL A 150 4.53 4.31 -6.88
C VAL A 150 3.27 4.06 -6.05
N ASP A 151 2.69 2.86 -6.13
CA ASP A 151 1.53 2.51 -5.31
C ASP A 151 1.90 2.46 -3.82
N LEU A 152 3.07 1.91 -3.49
CA LEU A 152 3.60 1.89 -2.12
C LEU A 152 3.91 3.30 -1.61
N ASP A 153 4.54 4.16 -2.42
CA ASP A 153 4.76 5.58 -2.10
C ASP A 153 3.46 6.30 -1.72
N TYR A 154 2.40 6.08 -2.49
CA TYR A 154 1.09 6.64 -2.19
C TYR A 154 0.49 6.10 -0.89
N SER A 155 0.61 4.80 -0.63
CA SER A 155 0.14 4.18 0.62
C SER A 155 0.87 4.77 1.83
N LEU A 156 2.19 4.88 1.74
CA LEU A 156 3.05 5.48 2.76
C LEU A 156 2.67 6.94 3.05
N TYR A 157 2.41 7.72 2.01
CA TYR A 157 1.94 9.10 2.19
C TYR A 157 0.62 9.17 2.97
N GLN A 158 -0.37 8.35 2.61
CA GLN A 158 -1.66 8.34 3.31
C GLN A 158 -1.50 7.84 4.75
N GLY A 159 -0.81 6.72 4.95
CA GLY A 159 -0.57 6.12 6.27
C GLY A 159 0.18 7.08 7.19
N PHE A 160 1.26 7.68 6.71
CA PHE A 160 2.07 8.59 7.51
C PHE A 160 1.34 9.89 7.84
N ARG A 161 0.57 10.47 6.91
CA ARG A 161 -0.25 11.66 7.19
C ARG A 161 -1.23 11.42 8.34
N ASP A 162 -1.89 10.26 8.32
CA ASP A 162 -2.87 9.93 9.35
C ASP A 162 -2.19 9.67 10.70
N VAL A 163 -1.00 9.08 10.71
CA VAL A 163 -0.19 8.86 11.92
C VAL A 163 0.36 10.16 12.49
N LYS A 164 0.82 11.09 11.65
CA LYS A 164 1.32 12.42 12.07
C LYS A 164 0.28 13.17 12.92
N THR A 165 -0.99 13.04 12.56
CA THR A 165 -2.12 13.60 13.33
C THR A 165 -2.23 13.02 14.73
N VAL A 166 -2.00 11.71 14.87
CA VAL A 166 -2.08 10.99 16.15
C VAL A 166 -0.88 11.29 17.05
N LEU A 167 0.31 11.39 16.46
CA LEU A 167 1.53 11.75 17.19
C LEU A 167 1.55 13.20 17.68
N GLN A 168 0.55 14.02 17.31
CA GLN A 168 0.49 15.46 17.58
C GLN A 168 1.71 16.23 17.06
N ILE A 169 2.44 15.64 16.13
CA ILE A 169 3.58 16.25 15.48
C ILE A 169 2.98 17.17 14.40
N SER A 170 3.04 18.49 14.62
CA SER A 170 2.43 19.50 13.74
C SER A 170 3.48 20.10 12.82
#